data_AF-A0A3P6PU78-F1
#
_entry.id   AF-A0A3P6PU78-F1
#
_cell.length_a   1.000
_cell.length_b   1.000
_cell.length_c   1.000
_cell.angle_alpha   90.00
_cell.angle_beta   90.00
_cell.angle_gamma   90.00
#
_symmetry.space_group_name_H-M   'P 1'
#
loop_
_entity.id
_entity.type
_entity.pdbx_description
1 polymer ?
#
loop_
_entity_poly.entity_id
_entity_poly.type
_entity_poly.pdbx_seq_one_letter_code
_entity_poly.pdbx_strand_id
1 'polypeptide(L)' 'MKPACNLVLCKYPHDKQTCDLRIKSFAYPLETVRFEWFSRKNDAIDKNPDVKLPELYIARYEPTAIFRVFEPSSD' A
#
# COMPACT_ATOMS: atom_id res chain seq x y z
N MET A 1 -2.06 2.31 -14.66
CA MET A 1 -1.16 1.47 -13.84
C MET A 1 -2.00 0.38 -13.18
N LYS A 2 -1.56 -0.88 -13.19
CA LYS A 2 -2.27 -2.01 -12.52
C LYS A 2 -1.33 -2.59 -11.46
N PRO A 3 -1.61 -2.41 -10.15
CA PRO A 3 -0.79 -3.01 -9.11
C PRO A 3 -1.00 -4.53 -9.08
N ALA A 4 0.05 -5.26 -8.74
CA ALA A 4 -0.03 -6.70 -8.47
C ALA A 4 -0.37 -6.91 -6.98
N CYS A 5 -1.17 -7.94 -6.69
CA CYS A 5 -1.51 -8.35 -5.33
C CYS A 5 -1.48 -9.88 -5.24
N ASN A 6 -0.74 -10.41 -4.27
CA ASN A 6 -0.69 -11.84 -4.02
C ASN A 6 -1.84 -12.22 -3.09
N LEU A 7 -2.79 -13.00 -3.60
CA LEU A 7 -3.96 -13.43 -2.84
C LEU A 7 -3.68 -14.69 -2.02
N VAL A 8 -4.24 -14.75 -0.81
CA VAL A 8 -4.20 -15.94 0.05
C VAL A 8 -5.57 -16.59 0.03
N LEU A 9 -5.71 -17.69 -0.72
CA LEU A 9 -7.02 -18.28 -1.07
C LEU A 9 -7.42 -19.47 -0.19
N CYS A 10 -6.72 -19.73 0.92
CA CYS A 10 -6.96 -20.91 1.76
C CYS A 10 -8.37 -20.98 2.38
N LYS A 11 -9.11 -19.86 2.40
CA LYS A 11 -10.47 -19.76 2.95
C LYS A 11 -11.50 -19.31 1.91
N TYR A 12 -11.16 -19.34 0.62
CA TYR A 12 -12.07 -18.96 -0.45
C TYR A 12 -13.40 -19.74 -0.34
N PRO A 13 -14.58 -19.11 -0.50
CA PRO A 13 -14.82 -17.68 -0.82
C PRO A 13 -15.02 -16.77 0.41
N HIS A 14 -14.73 -17.27 1.62
CA HIS A 14 -14.88 -16.57 2.90
C HIS A 14 -13.55 -16.00 3.44
N ASP A 15 -12.66 -15.63 2.53
CA ASP A 15 -11.35 -15.09 2.80
C ASP A 15 -11.37 -13.56 2.95
N LYS A 16 -10.24 -13.02 3.40
CA LYS A 16 -9.98 -11.57 3.46
C LYS A 16 -8.65 -11.33 2.81
N GLN A 17 -8.62 -10.38 1.89
CA GLN A 17 -7.42 -10.06 1.11
C GLN A 17 -6.83 -8.73 1.57
N THR A 18 -5.50 -8.68 1.68
CA THR A 18 -4.72 -7.47 1.94
C THR A 18 -3.84 -7.22 0.72
N CYS A 19 -4.00 -6.07 0.08
CA CYS A 19 -3.22 -5.68 -1.07
C CYS A 19 -2.45 -4.40 -0.79
N ASP A 20 -1.16 -4.40 -1.13
CA ASP A 20 -0.28 -3.26 -0.90
C ASP A 20 -0.08 -2.44 -2.17
N LEU A 21 -0.14 -1.11 -2.04
CA LEU A 21 0.31 -0.18 -3.06
C LEU A 21 1.59 0.51 -2.59
N ARG A 22 2.70 0.28 -3.31
CA ARG A 22 4.02 0.82 -2.94
C ARG A 22 4.40 1.98 -3.84
N ILE A 23 4.59 3.15 -3.24
CA ILE A 23 5.14 4.34 -3.91
C ILE A 23 6.62 4.43 -3.55
N LYS A 24 7.49 4.54 -4.56
CA LYS A 24 8.93 4.70 -4.37
C LYS A 24 9.53 5.58 -5.46
N SER A 25 10.62 6.24 -5.11
CA SER A 25 11.45 6.95 -6.06
C SER A 25 12.30 5.91 -6.79
N PHE A 26 12.36 6.03 -8.12
CA PHE A 26 13.24 5.19 -8.91
C PHE A 26 14.62 5.84 -9.08
N ALA A 27 14.67 7.17 -9.26
CA ALA A 27 15.87 7.88 -9.65
C ALA A 27 16.64 8.51 -8.48
N TYR A 28 15.98 8.77 -7.35
CA TYR A 28 16.57 9.50 -6.22
C TYR A 28 16.58 8.68 -4.93
N PRO A 29 17.70 8.69 -4.19
CA PRO A 29 17.80 8.03 -2.89
C PRO A 29 17.21 8.92 -1.77
N LEU A 30 17.20 8.40 -0.54
CA LEU A 30 16.52 9.00 0.63
C LEU A 30 17.16 10.33 1.09
N GLU A 31 18.44 10.51 0.79
CA GLU A 31 19.20 11.73 1.10
C GLU A 31 18.76 12.91 0.22
N THR A 32 18.20 12.62 -0.96
CA THR A 32 17.75 13.64 -1.92
C THR A 32 16.23 13.84 -1.88
N VAL A 33 15.47 12.75 -1.77
CA VAL A 33 13.99 12.79 -1.77
C VAL A 33 13.44 11.94 -0.64
N ARG A 34 12.54 12.53 0.14
CA ARG A 34 11.79 11.84 1.20
C ARG A 34 10.30 11.96 0.93
N PHE A 35 9.60 10.83 0.99
CA PHE A 35 8.14 10.82 0.95
C PHE A 35 7.60 10.76 2.37
N GLU A 36 6.62 11.61 2.62
CA GLU A 36 5.85 11.61 3.85
C GLU A 36 4.36 11.69 3.52
N TRP A 37 3.55 11.08 4.37
CA TRP A 37 2.11 11.26 4.31
C TRP A 37 1.75 12.64 4.87
N PHE A 38 0.62 13.20 4.43
CA PHE A 38 0.08 14.43 5.01
C PHE A 38 -0.05 14.31 6.53
N SER A 39 0.15 15.43 7.23
CA SER A 39 0.13 15.47 8.70
C SER A 39 -1.16 14.91 9.29
N ARG A 40 -2.30 15.08 8.59
CA ARG A 40 -3.56 14.41 8.90
C ARG A 40 -3.69 13.15 8.07
N LYS A 41 -3.70 11.98 8.72
CA LYS A 41 -3.83 10.68 8.06
C LYS A 41 -5.09 10.54 7.20
N ASN A 42 -6.19 11.16 7.60
CA ASN A 42 -7.45 11.10 6.86
C ASN A 42 -7.36 11.82 5.50
N ASP A 43 -6.41 12.73 5.33
CA ASP A 43 -6.19 13.47 4.08
C ASP A 43 -5.22 12.71 3.16
N ALA A 44 -4.60 11.63 3.65
CA ALA A 44 -3.54 10.93 2.94
C ALA A 44 -4.02 10.02 1.81
N ILE A 45 -5.24 9.50 1.93
CA ILE A 45 -5.84 8.61 0.94
C ILE A 45 -7.27 9.06 0.72
N ASP A 46 -7.52 9.65 -0.46
CA ASP A 46 -8.87 9.92 -0.94
C ASP A 46 -9.34 8.77 -1.82
N LYS A 47 -10.52 8.25 -1.51
CA LYS A 47 -11.15 7.12 -2.20
C LYS A 47 -12.45 7.63 -2.81
N ASN A 48 -12.64 7.37 -4.11
CA ASN A 48 -13.94 7.57 -4.74
C ASN A 48 -15.01 6.75 -3.98
N PRO A 49 -16.04 7.38 -3.38
CA PRO A 49 -17.06 6.68 -2.61
C PRO A 49 -17.89 5.70 -3.46
N ASP A 50 -18.00 5.95 -4.76
CA ASP A 50 -18.77 5.14 -5.70
C ASP A 50 -18.02 3.93 -6.22
N VAL A 51 -16.74 3.74 -5.84
CA VAL A 51 -15.98 2.57 -6.28
C VAL A 51 -16.61 1.30 -5.68
N LYS A 52 -17.08 0.43 -6.57
CA LYS A 52 -17.65 -0.88 -6.25
C LYS A 52 -16.81 -1.95 -6.93
N LEU A 53 -16.49 -3.00 -6.19
CA LEU A 53 -15.89 -4.20 -6.75
C LEU A 53 -17.02 -5.22 -6.99
N PRO A 54 -17.04 -5.95 -8.11
CA PRO A 54 -18.13 -6.88 -8.42
C PRO A 54 -18.32 -8.00 -7.39
N GLU A 55 -17.22 -8.53 -6.85
CA GLU A 55 -17.24 -9.73 -5.98
C GLU A 55 -16.71 -9.46 -4.56
N LEU A 56 -16.03 -8.32 -4.36
CA LEU A 56 -15.38 -7.96 -3.11
C LEU A 56 -15.90 -6.62 -2.60
N TYR A 57 -15.51 -6.26 -1.40
CA TYR A 57 -15.70 -4.91 -0.88
C TYR A 57 -14.43 -4.44 -0.18
N ILE A 58 -14.19 -3.14 -0.22
CA ILE A 58 -13.06 -2.53 0.50
C ILE A 58 -13.48 -2.36 1.95
N ALA A 59 -12.95 -3.21 2.83
CA ALA A 59 -13.24 -3.14 4.27
C ALA A 59 -12.51 -1.98 4.96
N ARG A 60 -11.25 -1.71 4.57
CA ARG A 60 -10.42 -0.64 5.12
C ARG A 60 -9.26 -0.31 4.17
N TYR A 61 -8.70 0.88 4.32
CA TYR A 61 -7.44 1.31 3.72
C TYR A 61 -6.71 2.21 4.71
N GLU A 62 -5.38 2.16 4.74
CA GLU A 62 -4.59 2.96 5.67
C GLU A 62 -3.23 3.33 5.08
N PRO A 63 -2.73 4.56 5.34
CA PRO A 63 -1.39 4.94 4.93
C PRO A 63 -0.36 4.24 5.82
N THR A 64 0.50 3.43 5.21
CA THR A 64 1.60 2.75 5.90
C THR A 64 2.91 3.50 5.64
N ALA A 65 3.67 3.81 6.70
CA ALA A 65 5.03 4.29 6.58
C ALA A 65 5.98 3.09 6.61
N ILE A 66 6.76 2.91 5.54
CA ILE A 66 7.83 1.91 5.54
C ILE A 66 9.09 2.60 6.05
N PHE A 67 9.40 2.43 7.33
CA PHE A 67 10.74 2.70 7.83
C PHE A 67 11.61 1.52 7.41
N ARG A 68 12.50 1.70 6.43
CA ARG A 68 13.55 0.71 6.21
C ARG A 68 14.47 0.77 7.42
N VAL A 69 14.44 -0.26 8.26
CA VAL A 69 15.63 -0.65 9.01
C VAL A 69 16.68 -0.97 7.95
N PHE A 70 17.82 -0.31 7.97
CA PHE A 70 18.96 -0.67 7.13
C PHE A 70 19.33 -2.12 7.50
N GLU A 71 18.97 -3.09 6.66
CA GLU A 71 19.68 -4.36 6.64
C GLU A 71 21.02 -4.09 5.94
N PRO A 72 22.16 -4.23 6.63
CA PRO A 72 23.44 -4.10 5.96
C PRO A 72 23.54 -5.20 4.90
N SER A 73 23.92 -4.82 3.69
CA SER A 73 24.21 -5.75 2.59
C SER A 73 25.27 -6.73 3.07
N SER A 74 24.91 -8.01 3.15
CA SER A 74 25.87 -9.11 3.24
C SER A 74 26.48 -9.32 1.85
N ASP A 75 27.56 -8.58 1.58
CA ASP A 75 28.64 -9.00 0.67
C ASP A 75 29.85 -9.37 1.53
#